data_AF-A0A9P1KC01-F1
#
_entry.id   AF-A0A9P1KC01-F1
#
_cell.length_a   1.000
_cell.length_b   1.000
_cell.length_c   1.000
_cell.angle_alpha   90.00
_cell.angle_beta   90.00
_cell.angle_gamma   90.00
#
_symmetry.space_group_name_H-M   'P 1'
#
loop_
_entity.id
_entity.type
_entity.pdbx_description
1 polymer ?
#
loop_
_entity_poly.entity_id
_entity_poly.type
_entity_poly.pdbx_seq_one_letter_code
_entity_poly.pdbx_strand_id
1 'polypeptide(L)'
;METYPNQSRLIKPKKGYIKLSTLTLFAFICAFFSRVLQLLKFPSIVNLVHLAIVPWLFAFALWKTKIKDRQQITIIKEMVVALFIFLIISVASALLNAAGLINIAVNFLLLCEHFLFIVIILTVPITLDKLNQLRGYIVFASFTNLAFAYVQQYVLHLHLRQGLEDNIKGVFIAQGAGHVIGASVSLTFGIYYFLAAKNLPIWLRAAVVLATFWHMVISDAKQVILVFGIAGGFLLLTKFKNMADAIKFVIIFGILSYVFWWAIHNVPEMSAFQTWMRPEIYGPEGEATLLKSATFRIVPAFYESPLHPLLGLGPGHTVGRLGGWMLREYAFILRPLGATSHPATNTIWQAVGASWLGDQSSMFSPLFGWAGIWGDVGFLGLASFLYIWFVVWRRLCFDDISKFLVLCPLSFGLIFTQMEEPGYMIYLACIVVLRWQEYHFSRQSTEIPQPPRLTIKTLLRPQVLLRALLLIG
;
A
#
# COMPACT_ATOMS: atom_id res chain seq x y z
N MET A 1 -48.69 21.68 -36.24
CA MET A 1 -48.32 22.62 -35.16
C MET A 1 -48.39 21.83 -33.86
N GLU A 2 -47.32 21.10 -33.55
CA GLU A 2 -47.24 20.25 -32.35
C GLU A 2 -46.37 20.95 -31.31
N THR A 3 -47.00 21.26 -30.17
CA THR A 3 -46.37 21.83 -28.98
C THR A 3 -45.68 20.74 -28.18
N TYR A 4 -44.35 20.79 -28.10
CA TYR A 4 -43.54 20.00 -27.17
C TYR A 4 -43.77 20.48 -25.72
N PRO A 5 -44.10 19.60 -24.75
CA PRO A 5 -44.13 20.00 -23.36
C PRO A 5 -42.75 19.84 -22.71
N ASN A 6 -42.25 20.99 -22.26
CA ASN A 6 -41.64 21.24 -20.95
C ASN A 6 -40.42 20.42 -20.50
N GLN A 7 -39.27 21.08 -20.67
CA GLN A 7 -38.30 21.42 -19.62
C GLN A 7 -38.12 20.39 -18.49
N SER A 8 -37.04 19.63 -18.62
CA SER A 8 -36.38 18.93 -17.53
C SER A 8 -36.21 19.85 -16.32
N ARG A 9 -36.93 19.57 -15.23
CA ARG A 9 -36.69 20.16 -13.92
C ARG A 9 -35.26 19.83 -13.49
N LEU A 10 -34.34 20.76 -13.73
CA LEU A 10 -33.02 20.78 -13.10
C LEU A 10 -33.24 20.96 -11.59
N ILE A 11 -33.28 19.84 -10.88
CA ILE A 11 -33.28 19.80 -9.42
C ILE A 11 -31.98 20.48 -8.96
N LYS A 12 -32.09 21.71 -8.45
CA LYS A 12 -30.97 22.41 -7.81
C LYS A 12 -30.39 21.49 -6.72
N PRO A 13 -29.08 21.25 -6.68
CA PRO A 13 -28.49 20.46 -5.62
C PRO A 13 -28.77 21.15 -4.28
N LYS A 14 -29.42 20.44 -3.34
CA LYS A 14 -29.68 20.94 -1.99
C LYS A 14 -28.35 21.38 -1.36
N LYS A 15 -28.22 22.67 -1.05
CA LYS A 15 -27.11 23.23 -0.25
C LYS A 15 -27.09 22.49 1.10
N GLY A 16 -26.05 21.72 1.37
CA GLY A 16 -25.85 21.07 2.68
C GLY A 16 -25.39 19.62 2.68
N TYR A 17 -25.42 18.89 1.56
CA TYR A 17 -24.94 17.49 1.54
C TYR A 17 -23.48 17.39 1.09
N ILE A 18 -22.61 16.92 1.98
CA ILE A 18 -21.24 16.51 1.62
C ILE A 18 -21.35 15.29 0.69
N LYS A 19 -20.75 15.39 -0.50
CA LYS A 19 -20.77 14.31 -1.49
C LYS A 19 -19.86 13.18 -1.03
N LEU A 20 -20.26 11.92 -1.24
CA LEU A 20 -19.47 10.73 -0.91
C LEU A 20 -18.04 10.82 -1.48
N SER A 21 -17.89 11.32 -2.71
CA SER A 21 -16.58 11.56 -3.34
C SER A 21 -15.64 12.48 -2.55
N THR A 22 -16.21 13.48 -1.86
CA THR A 22 -15.43 14.41 -1.03
C THR A 22 -14.98 13.73 0.26
N LEU A 23 -15.83 12.90 0.85
CA LEU A 23 -15.47 12.10 2.02
C LEU A 23 -14.41 11.05 1.68
N THR A 24 -14.50 10.39 0.52
CA THR A 24 -13.47 9.46 0.05
C THR A 24 -12.13 10.14 -0.12
N LEU A 25 -12.10 11.34 -0.71
CA LEU A 25 -10.88 12.12 -0.82
C LEU A 25 -10.32 12.50 0.55
N PHE A 26 -11.19 12.94 1.47
CA PHE A 26 -10.78 13.29 2.82
C PHE A 26 -10.12 12.10 3.53
N ALA A 27 -10.73 10.92 3.45
CA ALA A 27 -10.16 9.68 3.99
C ALA A 27 -8.79 9.34 3.36
N PHE A 28 -8.63 9.51 2.03
CA PHE A 28 -7.33 9.37 1.36
C PHE A 28 -6.29 10.35 1.93
N ILE A 29 -6.63 11.64 2.05
CA ILE A 29 -5.73 12.68 2.56
C ILE A 29 -5.35 12.39 4.02
N CYS A 30 -6.30 12.01 4.86
CA CYS A 30 -6.06 11.65 6.25
C CYS A 30 -5.05 10.51 6.37
N ALA A 31 -5.16 9.46 5.57
CA ALA A 31 -4.20 8.36 5.61
C ALA A 31 -2.83 8.77 5.03
N PHE A 32 -2.82 9.37 3.84
CA PHE A 32 -1.60 9.64 3.06
C PHE A 32 -0.75 10.79 3.64
N PHE A 33 -1.38 11.83 4.17
CA PHE A 33 -0.70 13.03 4.68
C PHE A 33 -0.73 13.17 6.22
N SER A 34 -1.27 12.18 6.96
CA SER A 34 -1.35 12.21 8.44
C SER A 34 -0.05 12.67 9.10
N ARG A 35 1.07 12.14 8.62
CA ARG A 35 2.42 12.37 9.14
C ARG A 35 2.94 13.78 8.91
N VAL A 36 2.49 14.47 7.86
CA VAL A 36 2.90 15.86 7.59
C VAL A 36 2.44 16.78 8.73
N LEU A 37 1.29 16.50 9.34
CA LEU A 37 0.77 17.29 10.47
C LEU A 37 1.65 17.20 11.72
N GLN A 38 2.42 16.12 11.89
CA GLN A 38 3.37 16.04 13.01
C GLN A 38 4.53 17.01 12.89
N LEU A 39 4.92 17.42 11.67
CA LEU A 39 5.90 18.50 11.49
C LEU A 39 5.41 19.81 12.12
N LEU A 40 4.09 20.01 12.12
CA LEU A 40 3.42 21.15 12.74
C LEU A 40 3.14 20.90 14.24
N LYS A 41 3.77 19.89 14.85
CA LYS A 41 3.63 19.49 16.26
C LYS A 41 2.22 19.00 16.64
N PHE A 42 1.42 18.53 15.69
CA PHE A 42 0.17 17.85 16.03
C PHE A 42 0.43 16.53 16.78
N PRO A 43 -0.48 16.12 17.68
CA PRO A 43 -0.32 14.89 18.45
C PRO A 43 -0.35 13.64 17.55
N SER A 44 0.39 12.60 17.95
CA SER A 44 0.52 11.35 17.18
C SER A 44 -0.79 10.59 16.97
N ILE A 45 -1.84 10.90 17.74
CA ILE A 45 -3.19 10.34 17.56
C ILE A 45 -3.77 10.64 16.17
N VAL A 46 -3.34 11.74 15.54
CA VAL A 46 -3.76 12.11 14.18
C VAL A 46 -3.38 11.02 13.17
N ASN A 47 -2.31 10.26 13.42
CA ASN A 47 -1.90 9.14 12.57
C ASN A 47 -2.84 7.94 12.63
N LEU A 48 -3.72 7.88 13.62
CA LEU A 48 -4.66 6.77 13.81
C LEU A 48 -6.08 7.15 13.39
N VAL A 49 -6.33 8.42 13.04
CA VAL A 49 -7.66 8.92 12.68
C VAL A 49 -8.24 8.20 11.47
N HIS A 50 -7.40 7.81 10.51
CA HIS A 50 -7.85 7.06 9.33
C HIS A 50 -8.51 5.71 9.71
N LEU A 51 -8.04 5.05 10.77
CA LEU A 51 -8.61 3.81 11.29
C LEU A 51 -10.05 3.97 11.78
N ALA A 52 -10.50 5.19 12.10
CA ALA A 52 -11.90 5.47 12.42
C ALA A 52 -12.68 5.94 11.18
N ILE A 53 -12.09 6.82 10.37
CA ILE A 53 -12.75 7.42 9.21
C ILE A 53 -13.08 6.38 8.15
N VAL A 54 -12.13 5.50 7.80
CA VAL A 54 -12.33 4.56 6.69
C VAL A 54 -13.45 3.55 6.99
N PRO A 55 -13.52 2.89 8.17
CA PRO A 55 -14.62 1.98 8.49
C PRO A 55 -15.98 2.69 8.57
N TRP A 56 -16.02 3.90 9.16
CA TRP A 56 -17.22 4.71 9.18
C TRP A 56 -17.71 5.04 7.76
N LEU A 57 -16.78 5.47 6.89
CA LEU A 57 -17.10 5.79 5.51
C LEU A 57 -17.52 4.56 4.71
N PHE A 58 -16.94 3.39 5.00
CA PHE A 58 -17.32 2.11 4.42
C PHE A 58 -18.77 1.75 4.76
N ALA A 59 -19.14 1.81 6.04
CA ALA A 59 -20.51 1.57 6.47
C ALA A 59 -21.49 2.59 5.84
N PHE A 60 -21.12 3.87 5.84
CA PHE A 60 -21.92 4.94 5.24
C PHE A 60 -22.10 4.75 3.72
N ALA A 61 -21.04 4.36 3.02
CA ALA A 61 -21.03 4.10 1.60
C ALA A 61 -21.96 2.94 1.23
N LEU A 62 -21.90 1.82 1.96
CA LEU A 62 -22.79 0.68 1.77
C LEU A 62 -24.25 1.03 2.05
N TRP A 63 -24.52 1.84 3.07
CA TRP A 63 -25.88 2.28 3.39
C TRP A 63 -26.46 3.21 2.31
N LYS A 64 -25.65 4.15 1.80
CA LYS A 64 -26.10 5.22 0.89
C LYS A 64 -25.92 4.90 -0.59
N THR A 65 -25.29 3.79 -0.94
CA THR A 65 -25.00 3.45 -2.34
C THR A 65 -26.28 3.42 -3.18
N LYS A 66 -26.20 3.98 -4.38
CA LYS A 66 -27.27 3.96 -5.39
C LYS A 66 -26.83 3.26 -6.66
N ILE A 67 -25.82 2.40 -6.55
CA ILE A 67 -25.30 1.66 -7.70
C ILE A 67 -26.38 0.75 -8.27
N LYS A 68 -26.53 0.82 -9.58
CA LYS A 68 -27.42 -0.05 -10.35
C LYS A 68 -26.66 -1.08 -11.19
N ASP A 69 -25.34 -0.90 -11.36
CA ASP A 69 -24.53 -1.82 -12.15
C ASP A 69 -24.38 -3.17 -11.42
N ARG A 70 -24.80 -4.24 -12.09
CA ARG A 70 -24.78 -5.60 -11.55
C ARG A 70 -23.34 -6.10 -11.33
N GLN A 71 -22.41 -5.70 -12.19
CA GLN A 71 -21.01 -6.12 -12.06
C GLN A 71 -20.39 -5.51 -10.80
N GLN A 72 -20.52 -4.18 -10.60
CA GLN A 72 -20.09 -3.52 -9.37
C GLN A 72 -20.69 -4.15 -8.11
N ILE A 73 -22.00 -4.43 -8.10
CA ILE A 73 -22.66 -5.05 -6.95
C ILE A 73 -22.06 -6.41 -6.62
N THR A 74 -21.80 -7.25 -7.63
CA THR A 74 -21.17 -8.57 -7.42
C THR A 74 -19.77 -8.44 -6.83
N ILE A 75 -18.96 -7.51 -7.35
CA ILE A 75 -17.60 -7.27 -6.82
C ILE A 75 -17.67 -6.83 -5.36
N ILE A 76 -18.55 -5.87 -5.03
CA ILE A 76 -18.74 -5.38 -3.67
C ILE A 76 -19.17 -6.52 -2.74
N LYS A 77 -20.13 -7.35 -3.15
CA LYS A 77 -20.60 -8.49 -2.34
C LYS A 77 -19.48 -9.49 -2.06
N GLU A 78 -18.71 -9.88 -3.08
CA GLU A 78 -17.60 -10.81 -2.90
C GLU A 78 -16.50 -10.24 -1.99
N MET A 79 -16.16 -8.96 -2.16
CA MET A 79 -15.18 -8.28 -1.29
C MET A 79 -15.66 -8.25 0.17
N VAL A 80 -16.93 -7.90 0.41
CA VAL A 80 -17.51 -7.85 1.77
C VAL A 80 -17.53 -9.23 2.41
N VAL A 81 -17.89 -10.28 1.66
CA VAL A 81 -17.87 -11.66 2.17
C VAL A 81 -16.43 -12.09 2.50
N ALA A 82 -15.46 -11.82 1.62
CA ALA A 82 -14.06 -12.17 1.88
C ALA A 82 -13.51 -11.46 3.13
N LEU A 83 -13.82 -10.17 3.30
CA LEU A 83 -13.46 -9.39 4.49
C LEU A 83 -14.11 -9.94 5.76
N PHE A 84 -15.38 -10.34 5.68
CA PHE A 84 -16.10 -10.91 6.81
C PHE A 84 -15.54 -12.27 7.24
N ILE A 85 -15.15 -13.12 6.28
CA ILE A 85 -14.47 -14.40 6.57
C ILE A 85 -13.17 -14.15 7.34
N PHE A 86 -12.33 -13.22 6.87
CA PHE A 86 -11.08 -12.87 7.55
C PHE A 86 -11.33 -12.30 8.96
N LEU A 87 -12.38 -11.48 9.14
CA LEU A 87 -12.78 -10.96 10.45
C LEU A 87 -13.20 -12.08 11.41
N ILE A 88 -14.01 -13.05 10.96
CA ILE A 88 -14.42 -14.20 11.79
C ILE A 88 -13.20 -14.99 12.25
N ILE A 89 -12.26 -15.27 11.35
CA ILE A 89 -11.04 -16.01 11.69
C ILE A 89 -10.18 -15.22 12.68
N SER A 90 -10.07 -13.90 12.49
CA SER A 90 -9.36 -13.00 13.42
C SER A 90 -10.00 -12.99 14.81
N VAL A 91 -11.33 -13.02 14.89
CA VAL A 91 -12.07 -13.13 16.16
C VAL A 91 -11.85 -14.50 16.81
N ALA A 92 -11.93 -15.59 16.04
CA ALA A 92 -11.67 -16.94 16.56
C ALA A 92 -10.25 -17.08 17.11
N SER A 93 -9.27 -16.53 16.39
CA SER A 93 -7.88 -16.42 16.83
C SER A 93 -7.73 -15.63 18.13
N ALA A 94 -8.38 -14.47 18.23
CA ALA A 94 -8.35 -13.66 19.43
C ALA A 94 -8.99 -14.35 20.64
N LEU A 95 -10.12 -15.04 20.44
CA LEU A 95 -10.80 -15.79 21.50
C LEU A 95 -9.93 -16.94 22.01
N LEU A 96 -9.26 -17.67 21.11
CA LEU A 96 -8.35 -18.76 21.49
C LEU A 96 -7.18 -18.27 22.35
N ASN A 97 -6.69 -17.05 22.10
CA ASN A 97 -5.47 -16.51 22.70
C ASN A 97 -5.73 -15.37 23.71
N ALA A 98 -6.98 -15.18 24.12
CA ALA A 98 -7.41 -14.08 25.00
C ALA A 98 -6.91 -12.68 24.55
N ALA A 99 -6.80 -12.45 23.23
CA ALA A 99 -6.39 -11.16 22.70
C ALA A 99 -7.49 -10.11 22.88
N GLY A 100 -7.12 -8.87 23.19
CA GLY A 100 -8.06 -7.79 23.42
C GLY A 100 -8.93 -7.46 22.20
N LEU A 101 -10.13 -6.91 22.43
CA LEU A 101 -11.01 -6.47 21.33
C LEU A 101 -10.33 -5.43 20.43
N ILE A 102 -9.51 -4.55 21.01
CA ILE A 102 -8.72 -3.56 20.28
C ILE A 102 -7.68 -4.21 19.38
N ASN A 103 -7.10 -5.34 19.80
CA ASN A 103 -6.17 -6.09 18.96
C ASN A 103 -6.88 -6.56 17.68
N ILE A 104 -8.09 -7.13 17.81
CA ILE A 104 -8.92 -7.54 16.67
C ILE A 104 -9.17 -6.35 15.74
N ALA A 105 -9.70 -5.26 16.29
CA ALA A 105 -10.10 -4.09 15.51
C ALA A 105 -8.91 -3.45 14.79
N VAL A 106 -7.82 -3.15 15.49
CA VAL A 106 -6.67 -2.47 14.91
C VAL A 106 -5.93 -3.38 13.93
N ASN A 107 -5.71 -4.65 14.27
CA ASN A 107 -5.02 -5.57 13.36
C ASN A 107 -5.81 -5.80 12.07
N PHE A 108 -7.13 -6.00 12.20
CA PHE A 108 -8.02 -6.13 11.05
C PHE A 108 -7.94 -4.89 10.15
N LEU A 109 -7.98 -3.69 10.74
CA LEU A 109 -7.92 -2.45 9.96
C LEU A 109 -6.56 -2.24 9.31
N LEU A 110 -5.45 -2.49 9.99
CA LEU A 110 -4.13 -2.39 9.39
C LEU A 110 -3.99 -3.29 8.14
N LEU A 111 -4.54 -4.50 8.21
CA LEU A 111 -4.52 -5.45 7.10
C LEU A 111 -5.58 -5.20 6.03
N CYS A 112 -6.76 -4.68 6.40
CA CYS A 112 -7.93 -4.66 5.50
C CYS A 112 -8.44 -3.27 5.12
N GLU A 113 -7.93 -2.20 5.71
CA GLU A 113 -8.43 -0.84 5.46
C GLU A 113 -8.43 -0.47 3.97
N HIS A 114 -7.38 -0.83 3.24
CA HIS A 114 -7.28 -0.56 1.80
C HIS A 114 -8.34 -1.33 0.99
N PHE A 115 -8.77 -2.52 1.44
CA PHE A 115 -9.87 -3.23 0.81
C PHE A 115 -11.23 -2.60 1.13
N LEU A 116 -11.43 -2.11 2.37
CA LEU A 116 -12.61 -1.30 2.70
C LEU A 116 -12.65 -0.04 1.81
N PHE A 117 -11.48 0.56 1.58
CA PHE A 117 -11.32 1.71 0.71
C PHE A 117 -11.64 1.41 -0.77
N ILE A 118 -11.23 0.25 -1.27
CA ILE A 118 -11.65 -0.26 -2.60
C ILE A 118 -13.18 -0.29 -2.68
N VAL A 119 -13.85 -0.90 -1.69
CA VAL A 119 -15.31 -0.97 -1.67
C VAL A 119 -15.92 0.44 -1.66
N ILE A 120 -15.41 1.36 -0.84
CA ILE A 120 -15.86 2.76 -0.82
C ILE A 120 -15.78 3.38 -2.22
N ILE A 121 -14.64 3.30 -2.90
CA ILE A 121 -14.49 3.90 -4.23
C ILE A 121 -15.44 3.23 -5.24
N LEU A 122 -15.58 1.91 -5.17
CA LEU A 122 -16.49 1.16 -6.04
C LEU A 122 -17.95 1.54 -5.82
N THR A 123 -18.34 2.02 -4.62
CA THR A 123 -19.71 2.53 -4.37
C THR A 123 -20.00 3.90 -5.00
N VAL A 124 -18.97 4.64 -5.44
CA VAL A 124 -19.15 5.98 -6.02
C VAL A 124 -19.60 5.84 -7.49
N PRO A 125 -20.70 6.49 -7.90
CA PRO A 125 -21.15 6.46 -9.29
C PRO A 125 -20.07 6.95 -10.26
N ILE A 126 -19.82 6.18 -11.31
CA ILE A 126 -18.81 6.50 -12.33
C ILE A 126 -19.30 7.68 -13.18
N THR A 127 -18.56 8.78 -13.12
CA THR A 127 -18.69 9.91 -14.06
C THR A 127 -17.29 10.31 -14.49
N LEU A 128 -17.14 10.81 -15.72
CA LEU A 128 -15.83 11.22 -16.26
C LEU A 128 -15.16 12.29 -15.39
N ASP A 129 -15.95 13.24 -14.88
CA ASP A 129 -15.46 14.28 -13.96
C ASP A 129 -14.87 13.68 -12.68
N LYS A 130 -15.52 12.66 -12.11
CA LYS A 130 -15.04 12.01 -10.88
C LYS A 130 -13.80 11.17 -11.12
N LEU A 131 -13.73 10.50 -12.26
CA LEU A 131 -12.55 9.75 -12.69
C LEU A 131 -11.33 10.69 -12.85
N ASN A 132 -11.52 11.82 -13.53
CA ASN A 132 -10.48 12.82 -13.73
C ASN A 132 -10.07 13.49 -12.41
N GLN A 133 -11.03 13.71 -11.52
CA GLN A 133 -10.78 14.22 -10.18
C GLN A 133 -9.90 13.25 -9.38
N LEU A 134 -10.23 11.95 -9.34
CA LEU A 134 -9.43 10.92 -8.67
C LEU A 134 -8.01 10.84 -9.25
N ARG A 135 -7.88 10.81 -10.58
CA ARG A 135 -6.57 10.82 -11.27
C ARG A 135 -5.76 12.05 -10.88
N GLY A 136 -6.38 13.23 -10.89
CA GLY A 136 -5.72 14.48 -10.51
C GLY A 136 -5.18 14.45 -9.08
N TYR A 137 -5.93 13.87 -8.15
CA TYR A 137 -5.47 13.72 -6.76
C TYR A 137 -4.32 12.74 -6.60
N ILE A 138 -4.36 11.59 -7.29
CA ILE A 138 -3.24 10.64 -7.29
C ILE A 138 -1.98 11.35 -7.80
N VAL A 139 -2.06 11.99 -8.96
CA VAL A 139 -0.94 12.74 -9.56
C VAL A 139 -0.42 13.82 -8.61
N PHE A 140 -1.32 14.60 -8.01
CA PHE A 140 -0.95 15.63 -7.03
C PHE A 140 -0.25 15.05 -5.80
N ALA A 141 -0.79 13.96 -5.23
CA ALA A 141 -0.22 13.30 -4.06
C ALA A 141 1.18 12.74 -4.35
N SER A 142 1.37 12.11 -5.52
CA SER A 142 2.66 11.57 -5.94
C SER A 142 3.71 12.66 -6.16
N PHE A 143 3.36 13.75 -6.85
CA PHE A 143 4.29 14.86 -7.03
C PHE A 143 4.58 15.58 -5.72
N THR A 144 3.62 15.67 -4.80
CA THR A 144 3.86 16.23 -3.46
C THR A 144 4.84 15.35 -2.67
N ASN A 145 4.66 14.03 -2.68
CA ASN A 145 5.60 13.09 -2.08
C ASN A 145 7.00 13.22 -2.66
N LEU A 146 7.11 13.33 -3.99
CA LEU A 146 8.37 13.53 -4.67
C LEU A 146 9.02 14.87 -4.28
N ALA A 147 8.26 15.96 -4.31
CA ALA A 147 8.75 17.28 -3.92
C ALA A 147 9.28 17.28 -2.48
N PHE A 148 8.55 16.67 -1.54
CA PHE A 148 8.99 16.54 -0.16
C PHE A 148 10.32 15.80 -0.04
N ALA A 149 10.50 14.69 -0.76
CA ALA A 149 11.73 13.93 -0.74
C ALA A 149 12.94 14.73 -1.25
N TYR A 150 12.75 15.47 -2.35
CA TYR A 150 13.81 16.31 -2.90
C TYR A 150 14.13 17.50 -1.99
N VAL A 151 13.13 18.10 -1.34
CA VAL A 151 13.36 19.15 -0.32
C VAL A 151 14.13 18.57 0.87
N GLN A 152 13.76 17.38 1.35
CA GLN A 152 14.47 16.70 2.44
C GLN A 152 15.94 16.46 2.09
N GLN A 153 16.22 16.07 0.83
CA GLN A 153 17.57 15.76 0.39
C GLN A 153 18.42 17.01 0.14
N TYR A 154 17.91 17.94 -0.69
CA TYR A 154 18.70 19.02 -1.27
C TYR A 154 18.58 20.35 -0.56
N VAL A 155 17.51 20.56 0.22
CA VAL A 155 17.28 21.84 0.93
C VAL A 155 17.55 21.65 2.43
N LEU A 156 17.04 20.56 3.00
CA LEU A 156 17.15 20.30 4.45
C LEU A 156 18.36 19.43 4.81
N HIS A 157 19.01 18.80 3.83
CA HIS A 157 20.14 17.89 3.99
C HIS A 157 19.92 16.85 5.10
N LEU A 158 18.72 16.25 5.15
CA LEU A 158 18.37 15.31 6.23
C LEU A 158 19.21 14.02 6.19
N HIS A 159 19.77 13.68 5.03
CA HIS A 159 20.70 12.56 4.86
C HIS A 159 22.01 12.72 5.65
N LEU A 160 22.35 13.93 6.11
CA LEU A 160 23.54 14.17 6.94
C LEU A 160 23.28 14.01 8.44
N ARG A 161 22.04 13.71 8.84
CA ARG A 161 21.65 13.55 10.24
C ARG A 161 21.71 12.09 10.67
N GLN A 162 21.59 11.84 11.97
CA GLN A 162 21.42 10.48 12.49
C GLN A 162 20.24 9.79 11.80
N GLY A 163 20.43 8.56 11.33
CA GLY A 163 19.50 7.85 10.43
C GLY A 163 19.82 8.03 8.94
N LEU A 164 20.78 8.88 8.59
CA LEU A 164 21.35 9.06 7.25
C LEU A 164 20.27 9.12 6.15
N GLU A 165 20.44 8.39 5.05
CA GLU A 165 19.56 8.37 3.88
C GLU A 165 18.11 7.95 4.22
N ASP A 166 17.89 7.15 5.29
CA ASP A 166 16.55 6.76 5.74
C ASP A 166 15.71 7.97 6.16
N ASN A 167 16.32 9.13 6.41
CA ASN A 167 15.61 10.37 6.71
C ASN A 167 14.89 10.99 5.50
N ILE A 168 15.14 10.50 4.29
CA ILE A 168 14.42 10.92 3.08
C ILE A 168 13.16 10.06 2.92
N LYS A 169 12.01 10.60 3.35
CA LYS A 169 10.75 9.86 3.54
C LYS A 169 9.58 10.36 2.69
N GLY A 170 9.77 11.41 1.91
CA GLY A 170 8.66 12.09 1.22
C GLY A 170 7.64 12.62 2.23
N VAL A 171 6.35 12.32 2.05
CA VAL A 171 5.30 12.76 3.00
C VAL A 171 5.22 11.91 4.28
N PHE A 172 5.90 10.77 4.34
CA PHE A 172 5.84 9.80 5.44
C PHE A 172 6.90 10.09 6.53
N ILE A 173 6.99 11.36 6.94
CA ILE A 173 7.99 11.82 7.92
C ILE A 173 7.66 11.28 9.31
N ALA A 174 8.64 11.23 10.21
CA ALA A 174 8.47 10.73 11.59
C ALA A 174 7.96 9.28 11.66
N GLN A 175 8.31 8.48 10.65
CA GLN A 175 7.99 7.07 10.57
C GLN A 175 9.26 6.27 10.27
N GLY A 176 9.52 5.18 11.00
CA GLY A 176 10.75 4.38 10.85
C GLY A 176 10.99 3.96 9.40
N ALA A 177 10.01 3.27 8.81
CA ALA A 177 10.07 2.79 7.41
C ALA A 177 9.62 3.82 6.36
N GLY A 178 9.53 5.10 6.70
CA GLY A 178 8.99 6.13 5.81
C GLY A 178 9.72 6.25 4.47
N HIS A 179 11.03 5.99 4.44
CA HIS A 179 11.86 6.03 3.24
C HIS A 179 11.42 4.97 2.21
N VAL A 180 11.22 3.73 2.67
CA VAL A 180 10.69 2.64 1.84
C VAL A 180 9.32 2.97 1.29
N ILE A 181 8.44 3.51 2.15
CA ILE A 181 7.05 3.81 1.79
C ILE A 181 7.00 4.94 0.75
N GLY A 182 7.74 6.02 0.99
CA GLY A 182 7.86 7.16 0.08
C GLY A 182 8.44 6.77 -1.28
N ALA A 183 9.47 5.92 -1.29
CA ALA A 183 10.06 5.38 -2.51
C ALA A 183 9.10 4.45 -3.26
N SER A 184 8.38 3.55 -2.56
CA SER A 184 7.37 2.67 -3.16
C SER A 184 6.26 3.47 -3.85
N VAL A 185 5.71 4.49 -3.18
CA VAL A 185 4.71 5.39 -3.78
C VAL A 185 5.26 6.05 -5.05
N SER A 186 6.53 6.49 -5.01
CA SER A 186 7.17 7.18 -6.14
C SER A 186 7.43 6.25 -7.31
N LEU A 187 7.99 5.07 -7.09
CA LEU A 187 8.23 4.11 -8.17
C LEU A 187 6.93 3.57 -8.76
N THR A 188 5.92 3.29 -7.94
CA THR A 188 4.56 2.97 -8.41
C THR A 188 4.00 4.10 -9.27
N PHE A 189 4.17 5.36 -8.85
CA PHE A 189 3.78 6.52 -9.64
C PHE A 189 4.52 6.60 -10.97
N GLY A 190 5.84 6.41 -10.98
CA GLY A 190 6.67 6.48 -12.20
C GLY A 190 6.17 5.51 -13.27
N ILE A 191 5.92 4.25 -12.87
CA ILE A 191 5.38 3.22 -13.77
C ILE A 191 3.98 3.59 -14.26
N TYR A 192 3.08 3.96 -13.33
CA TYR A 192 1.72 4.37 -13.68
C TYR A 192 1.73 5.55 -14.65
N TYR A 193 2.50 6.60 -14.36
CA TYR A 193 2.57 7.82 -15.15
C TYR A 193 3.12 7.56 -16.56
N PHE A 194 4.19 6.76 -16.66
CA PHE A 194 4.78 6.42 -17.95
C PHE A 194 3.79 5.71 -18.90
N LEU A 195 2.96 4.83 -18.33
CA LEU A 195 2.02 4.01 -19.10
C LEU A 195 0.66 4.68 -19.32
N ALA A 196 0.19 5.49 -18.37
CA ALA A 196 -1.10 6.15 -18.42
C ALA A 196 -1.07 7.49 -19.16
N ALA A 197 0.02 8.27 -19.05
CA ALA A 197 0.10 9.62 -19.62
C ALA A 197 0.50 9.63 -21.11
N LYS A 198 -0.13 8.76 -21.94
CA LYS A 198 0.22 8.57 -23.36
C LYS A 198 0.14 9.84 -24.22
N ASN A 199 -0.61 10.84 -23.77
CA ASN A 199 -0.75 12.14 -24.44
C ASN A 199 0.49 13.03 -24.28
N LEU A 200 1.43 12.67 -23.42
CA LEU A 200 2.67 13.41 -23.22
C LEU A 200 3.81 12.76 -24.01
N PRO A 201 4.76 13.57 -24.53
CA PRO A 201 5.92 13.04 -25.23
C PRO A 201 6.73 12.12 -24.31
N ILE A 202 7.37 11.11 -24.92
CA ILE A 202 8.05 10.05 -24.18
C ILE A 202 9.16 10.58 -23.26
N TRP A 203 9.84 11.67 -23.63
CA TRP A 203 10.90 12.28 -22.82
C TRP A 203 10.38 12.84 -21.49
N LEU A 204 9.18 13.46 -21.45
CA LEU A 204 8.57 13.93 -20.20
C LEU A 204 8.18 12.76 -19.29
N ARG A 205 7.64 11.69 -19.89
CA ARG A 205 7.29 10.48 -19.16
C ARG A 205 8.54 9.79 -18.59
N ALA A 206 9.61 9.69 -19.38
CA ALA A 206 10.89 9.16 -18.94
C ALA A 206 11.51 10.03 -17.84
N ALA A 207 11.42 11.36 -17.94
CA ALA A 207 11.90 12.28 -16.90
C ALA A 207 11.20 12.04 -15.55
N VAL A 208 9.88 11.78 -15.54
CA VAL A 208 9.16 11.43 -14.30
C VAL A 208 9.65 10.09 -13.75
N VAL A 209 9.85 9.08 -14.60
CA VAL A 209 10.41 7.77 -14.17
C VAL A 209 11.79 7.98 -13.53
N LEU A 210 12.68 8.71 -14.20
CA LEU A 210 14.01 9.02 -13.68
C LEU A 210 13.93 9.78 -12.35
N ALA A 211 13.04 10.76 -12.22
CA ALA A 211 12.87 11.51 -10.98
C ALA A 211 12.37 10.61 -9.83
N THR A 212 11.44 9.70 -10.11
CA THR A 212 10.94 8.74 -9.11
C THR A 212 11.97 7.68 -8.73
N PHE A 213 12.77 7.24 -9.70
CA PHE A 213 13.90 6.32 -9.46
C PHE A 213 14.98 6.99 -8.62
N TRP A 214 15.27 8.25 -8.91
CA TRP A 214 16.22 9.02 -8.13
C TRP A 214 15.78 9.21 -6.67
N HIS A 215 14.48 9.39 -6.40
CA HIS A 215 13.97 9.36 -5.03
C HIS A 215 14.29 8.03 -4.31
N MET A 216 14.14 6.88 -4.98
CA MET A 216 14.52 5.60 -4.39
C MET A 216 16.03 5.54 -4.07
N VAL A 217 16.88 6.06 -4.94
CA VAL A 217 18.34 6.10 -4.73
C VAL A 217 18.70 6.97 -3.51
N ILE A 218 18.22 8.20 -3.45
CA ILE A 218 18.57 9.15 -2.37
C ILE A 218 17.97 8.77 -1.00
N SER A 219 17.02 7.84 -0.96
CA SER A 219 16.37 7.34 0.27
C SER A 219 16.87 5.96 0.70
N ASP A 220 17.93 5.45 0.04
CA ASP A 220 18.46 4.09 0.20
C ASP A 220 17.38 2.98 0.24
N ALA A 221 16.30 3.18 -0.51
CA ALA A 221 15.14 2.28 -0.51
C ALA A 221 15.30 1.10 -1.49
N LYS A 222 16.51 0.51 -1.55
CA LYS A 222 16.90 -0.57 -2.46
C LYS A 222 16.00 -1.80 -2.43
N GLN A 223 15.35 -2.07 -1.31
CA GLN A 223 14.35 -3.14 -1.21
C GLN A 223 13.14 -2.94 -2.12
N VAL A 224 12.79 -1.70 -2.47
CA VAL A 224 11.65 -1.43 -3.36
C VAL A 224 11.91 -1.94 -4.77
N ILE A 225 13.13 -1.79 -5.31
CA ILE A 225 13.44 -2.32 -6.66
C ILE A 225 13.46 -3.84 -6.67
N LEU A 226 13.96 -4.48 -5.60
CA LEU A 226 13.92 -5.93 -5.46
C LEU A 226 12.47 -6.43 -5.47
N VAL A 227 11.58 -5.77 -4.72
CA VAL A 227 10.15 -6.10 -4.70
C VAL A 227 9.52 -5.96 -6.08
N PHE A 228 9.84 -4.89 -6.80
CA PHE A 228 9.33 -4.69 -8.16
C PHE A 228 9.86 -5.77 -9.11
N GLY A 229 11.11 -6.21 -8.95
CA GLY A 229 11.69 -7.34 -9.66
C GLY A 229 10.96 -8.65 -9.38
N ILE A 230 10.69 -8.98 -8.11
CA ILE A 230 9.94 -10.17 -7.70
C ILE A 230 8.51 -10.13 -8.24
N ALA A 231 7.82 -9.00 -8.09
CA ALA A 231 6.46 -8.80 -8.60
C ALA A 231 6.41 -8.92 -10.13
N GLY A 232 7.43 -8.40 -10.82
CA GLY A 232 7.63 -8.59 -12.26
C GLY A 232 7.81 -10.05 -12.60
N GLY A 233 8.68 -10.77 -11.89
CA GLY A 233 8.87 -12.22 -12.02
C GLY A 233 7.57 -13.00 -11.88
N PHE A 234 6.79 -12.74 -10.81
CA PHE A 234 5.48 -13.36 -10.63
C PHE A 234 4.51 -13.01 -11.77
N LEU A 235 4.49 -11.77 -12.25
CA LEU A 235 3.67 -11.39 -13.38
C LEU A 235 4.05 -12.19 -14.64
N LEU A 236 5.35 -12.38 -14.90
CA LEU A 236 5.85 -13.19 -16.01
C LEU A 236 5.37 -14.65 -15.90
N LEU A 237 5.39 -15.24 -14.70
CA LEU A 237 4.85 -16.60 -14.49
C LEU A 237 3.38 -16.71 -14.91
N THR A 238 2.57 -15.66 -14.73
CA THR A 238 1.15 -15.66 -15.16
C THR A 238 0.97 -15.57 -16.68
N LYS A 239 2.05 -15.33 -17.44
CA LYS A 239 2.03 -15.11 -18.89
C LYS A 239 2.53 -16.30 -19.70
N PHE A 240 3.03 -17.35 -19.05
CA PHE A 240 3.44 -18.58 -19.71
C PHE A 240 2.22 -19.32 -20.29
N LYS A 241 1.82 -18.92 -21.49
CA LYS A 241 0.84 -19.64 -22.30
C LYS A 241 1.52 -20.68 -23.18
N ASN A 242 2.67 -20.32 -23.76
CA ASN A 242 3.46 -21.14 -24.67
C ASN A 242 4.95 -21.02 -24.36
N MET A 243 5.72 -22.07 -24.65
CA MET A 243 7.17 -22.14 -24.38
C MET A 243 7.97 -21.00 -25.02
N ALA A 244 7.58 -20.55 -26.23
CA ALA A 244 8.27 -19.47 -26.93
C ALA A 244 8.20 -18.13 -26.20
N ASP A 245 7.04 -17.80 -25.62
CA ASP A 245 6.88 -16.58 -24.83
C ASP A 245 7.64 -16.69 -23.51
N ALA A 246 7.66 -17.88 -22.91
CA ALA A 246 8.47 -18.14 -21.73
C ALA A 246 9.96 -17.89 -21.97
N ILE A 247 10.50 -18.40 -23.08
CA ILE A 247 11.90 -18.18 -23.47
C ILE A 247 12.18 -16.69 -23.67
N LYS A 248 11.31 -15.94 -24.37
CA LYS A 248 11.49 -14.48 -24.55
C LYS A 248 11.57 -13.74 -23.21
N PHE A 249 10.69 -14.07 -22.28
CA PHE A 249 10.69 -13.44 -20.96
C PHE A 249 11.91 -13.81 -20.12
N VAL A 250 12.36 -15.07 -20.17
CA VAL A 250 13.60 -15.51 -19.51
C VAL A 250 14.81 -14.77 -20.07
N ILE A 251 14.89 -14.57 -21.39
CA ILE A 251 15.97 -13.80 -22.04
C ILE A 251 15.95 -12.35 -21.56
N ILE A 252 14.79 -11.67 -21.61
CA ILE A 252 14.68 -10.27 -21.17
C ILE A 252 15.04 -10.15 -19.68
N PHE A 253 14.53 -11.04 -18.84
CA PHE A 253 14.84 -11.06 -17.41
C PHE A 253 16.33 -11.32 -17.15
N GLY A 254 16.96 -12.23 -17.89
CA GLY A 254 18.39 -12.51 -17.83
C GLY A 254 19.24 -11.29 -18.21
N ILE A 255 18.88 -10.59 -19.30
CA ILE A 255 19.56 -9.37 -19.73
C ILE A 255 19.43 -8.28 -18.65
N LEU A 256 18.21 -8.04 -18.14
CA LEU A 256 17.98 -7.04 -17.09
C LEU A 256 18.75 -7.37 -15.82
N SER A 257 18.78 -8.65 -15.42
CA SER A 257 19.52 -9.11 -14.24
C SER A 257 21.03 -8.94 -14.42
N TYR A 258 21.56 -9.20 -15.62
CA TYR A 258 22.97 -8.99 -15.94
C TYR A 258 23.35 -7.50 -15.94
N VAL A 259 22.53 -6.65 -16.56
CA VAL A 259 22.74 -5.18 -16.55
C VAL A 259 22.70 -4.65 -15.12
N PHE A 260 21.76 -5.12 -14.31
CA PHE A 260 21.66 -4.73 -12.90
C PHE A 260 22.89 -5.21 -12.11
N TRP A 261 23.31 -6.46 -12.27
CA TRP A 261 24.52 -6.99 -11.66
C TRP A 261 25.76 -6.19 -12.08
N TRP A 262 25.91 -5.87 -13.36
CA TRP A 262 26.99 -5.02 -13.85
C TRP A 262 26.95 -3.63 -13.20
N ALA A 263 25.77 -3.03 -13.08
CA ALA A 263 25.60 -1.72 -12.44
C ALA A 263 26.02 -1.75 -10.96
N ILE A 264 25.70 -2.80 -10.19
CA ILE A 264 26.12 -2.93 -8.79
C ILE A 264 27.65 -2.89 -8.61
N HIS A 265 28.40 -3.37 -9.61
CA HIS A 265 29.88 -3.41 -9.56
C HIS A 265 30.54 -2.18 -10.18
N ASN A 266 29.85 -1.43 -11.04
CA ASN A 266 30.43 -0.35 -11.84
C ASN A 266 29.85 1.03 -11.55
N VAL A 267 28.69 1.12 -10.88
CA VAL A 267 28.00 2.38 -10.55
C VAL A 267 28.13 2.62 -9.04
N PRO A 268 28.87 3.65 -8.59
CA PRO A 268 29.08 3.93 -7.17
C PRO A 268 27.77 4.05 -6.36
N GLU A 269 26.73 4.63 -6.95
CA GLU A 269 25.41 4.81 -6.35
C GLU A 269 24.67 3.49 -6.09
N MET A 270 25.12 2.37 -6.67
CA MET A 270 24.56 1.03 -6.48
C MET A 270 25.40 0.16 -5.52
N SER A 271 26.48 0.70 -4.94
CA SER A 271 27.38 -0.02 -4.02
C SER A 271 26.66 -0.60 -2.80
N ALA A 272 25.57 0.02 -2.34
CA ALA A 272 24.77 -0.44 -1.21
C ALA A 272 24.18 -1.86 -1.39
N PHE A 273 24.02 -2.34 -2.64
CA PHE A 273 23.60 -3.72 -2.91
C PHE A 273 24.68 -4.77 -2.64
N GLN A 274 25.96 -4.37 -2.58
CA GLN A 274 27.07 -5.29 -2.31
C GLN A 274 26.98 -5.89 -0.89
N THR A 275 26.37 -5.17 0.06
CA THR A 275 26.08 -5.67 1.41
C THR A 275 25.20 -6.93 1.40
N TRP A 276 24.32 -7.06 0.41
CA TRP A 276 23.49 -8.26 0.22
C TRP A 276 24.21 -9.35 -0.58
N MET A 277 25.33 -9.06 -1.22
CA MET A 277 26.08 -10.03 -2.04
C MET A 277 27.22 -10.70 -1.23
N ARG A 278 26.91 -11.10 0.01
CA ARG A 278 27.85 -11.72 0.95
C ARG A 278 27.48 -13.19 1.18
N PRO A 279 28.08 -14.17 0.47
CA PRO A 279 27.66 -15.57 0.57
C PRO A 279 27.65 -16.12 2.01
N GLU A 280 28.53 -15.61 2.88
CA GLU A 280 28.71 -16.07 4.26
C GLU A 280 27.54 -15.74 5.21
N ILE A 281 26.70 -14.75 4.88
CA ILE A 281 25.52 -14.45 5.69
C ILE A 281 24.34 -15.36 5.34
N TYR A 282 24.45 -16.10 4.24
CA TYR A 282 23.46 -17.04 3.75
C TYR A 282 23.84 -18.49 4.08
N GLY A 283 22.86 -19.39 4.07
CA GLY A 283 23.00 -20.79 4.47
C GLY A 283 22.18 -21.12 5.72
N PRO A 284 22.01 -22.39 6.11
CA PRO A 284 21.15 -22.78 7.23
C PRO A 284 21.51 -22.10 8.56
N GLU A 285 22.82 -21.94 8.81
CA GLU A 285 23.37 -21.26 10.00
C GLU A 285 23.84 -19.83 9.69
N GLY A 286 23.56 -19.33 8.49
CA GLY A 286 23.91 -17.96 8.10
C GLY A 286 23.06 -16.95 8.87
N GLU A 287 23.70 -15.86 9.31
CA GLU A 287 23.05 -14.82 10.14
C GLU A 287 21.74 -14.31 9.51
N ALA A 288 21.73 -14.07 8.19
CA ALA A 288 20.55 -13.58 7.49
C ALA A 288 19.39 -14.60 7.51
N THR A 289 19.70 -15.88 7.34
CA THR A 289 18.72 -16.97 7.40
C THR A 289 18.14 -17.12 8.79
N LEU A 290 19.01 -17.14 9.81
CA LEU A 290 18.61 -17.29 11.22
C LEU A 290 17.75 -16.11 11.66
N LEU A 291 18.14 -14.88 11.33
CA LEU A 291 17.37 -13.68 11.66
C LEU A 291 16.03 -13.66 10.91
N LYS A 292 16.03 -13.87 9.58
CA LYS A 292 14.79 -13.79 8.78
C LYS A 292 13.78 -14.85 9.18
N SER A 293 14.24 -16.06 9.50
CA SER A 293 13.39 -17.19 9.90
C SER A 293 13.04 -17.20 11.38
N ALA A 294 13.53 -16.25 12.19
CA ALA A 294 13.36 -16.26 13.64
C ALA A 294 11.89 -16.38 14.06
N THR A 295 10.96 -15.67 13.39
CA THR A 295 9.52 -15.76 13.67
C THR A 295 8.99 -17.19 13.54
N PHE A 296 9.38 -17.92 12.49
CA PHE A 296 8.91 -19.29 12.27
C PHE A 296 9.47 -20.29 13.27
N ARG A 297 10.60 -19.97 13.92
CA ARG A 297 11.19 -20.81 14.97
C ARG A 297 10.62 -20.46 16.35
N ILE A 298 10.39 -19.18 16.61
CA ILE A 298 9.97 -18.67 17.92
C ILE A 298 8.47 -18.84 18.15
N VAL A 299 7.62 -18.46 17.17
CA VAL A 299 6.15 -18.51 17.33
C VAL A 299 5.64 -19.91 17.72
N PRO A 300 6.08 -21.01 17.08
CA PRO A 300 5.61 -22.34 17.45
C PRO A 300 6.01 -22.78 18.87
N ALA A 301 7.08 -22.22 19.43
CA ALA A 301 7.49 -22.52 20.81
C ALA A 301 6.50 -22.00 21.86
N PHE A 302 5.58 -21.11 21.47
CA PHE A 302 4.50 -20.60 22.31
C PHE A 302 3.16 -21.29 22.04
N TYR A 303 3.13 -22.41 21.30
CA TYR A 303 1.88 -23.10 21.02
C TYR A 303 1.41 -23.95 22.22
N GLU A 304 0.32 -23.51 22.85
CA GLU A 304 -0.35 -24.22 23.95
C GLU A 304 -1.58 -25.05 23.50
N SER A 305 -2.05 -24.89 22.26
CA SER A 305 -3.25 -25.53 21.72
C SER A 305 -2.99 -26.16 20.34
N PRO A 306 -3.60 -27.32 20.01
CA PRO A 306 -3.53 -27.91 18.66
C PRO A 306 -4.18 -27.03 17.58
N LEU A 307 -4.94 -26.01 17.97
CA LEU A 307 -5.55 -25.05 17.03
C LEU A 307 -4.60 -23.90 16.64
N HIS A 308 -3.50 -23.67 17.35
CA HIS A 308 -2.58 -22.56 17.07
C HIS A 308 -1.96 -22.58 15.66
N PRO A 309 -1.60 -23.74 15.06
CA PRO A 309 -1.18 -23.72 13.66
C PRO A 309 -2.24 -23.13 12.70
N LEU A 310 -3.52 -23.33 13.00
CA LEU A 310 -4.63 -22.86 12.17
C LEU A 310 -5.03 -21.41 12.47
N LEU A 311 -4.97 -21.00 13.74
CA LEU A 311 -5.51 -19.73 14.23
C LEU A 311 -4.45 -18.75 14.77
N GLY A 312 -3.18 -19.12 14.85
CA GLY A 312 -2.09 -18.26 15.35
C GLY A 312 -2.16 -17.99 16.85
N LEU A 313 -1.35 -17.03 17.30
CA LEU A 313 -1.22 -16.59 18.70
C LEU A 313 -2.12 -15.39 19.07
N GLY A 314 -2.97 -14.94 18.15
CA GLY A 314 -3.88 -13.83 18.36
C GLY A 314 -3.46 -12.57 17.57
N PRO A 315 -4.41 -11.73 17.14
CA PRO A 315 -4.11 -10.46 16.49
C PRO A 315 -3.17 -9.58 17.31
N GLY A 316 -2.11 -9.05 16.70
CA GLY A 316 -1.13 -8.19 17.36
C GLY A 316 -0.25 -8.85 18.42
N HIS A 317 -0.21 -10.18 18.49
CA HIS A 317 0.61 -10.92 19.45
C HIS A 317 1.94 -11.44 18.87
N THR A 318 2.21 -11.21 17.58
CA THR A 318 3.46 -11.60 16.93
C THR A 318 4.20 -10.40 16.31
N VAL A 319 4.49 -10.46 15.01
CA VAL A 319 5.44 -9.57 14.30
C VAL A 319 4.79 -8.68 13.24
N GLY A 320 3.47 -8.72 13.11
CA GLY A 320 2.74 -7.73 12.32
C GLY A 320 2.98 -6.32 12.87
N ARG A 321 2.61 -5.29 12.13
CA ARG A 321 2.80 -3.88 12.52
C ARG A 321 2.24 -3.56 13.91
N LEU A 322 1.08 -4.16 14.26
CA LEU A 322 0.47 -3.98 15.57
C LEU A 322 1.38 -4.48 16.70
N GLY A 323 1.71 -5.78 16.68
CA GLY A 323 2.55 -6.43 17.69
C GLY A 323 3.99 -5.96 17.66
N GLY A 324 4.56 -5.87 16.47
CA GLY A 324 5.95 -5.48 16.23
C GLY A 324 6.31 -4.14 16.84
N TRP A 325 5.49 -3.09 16.71
CA TRP A 325 5.85 -1.79 17.30
C TRP A 325 4.68 -0.91 17.74
N MET A 326 3.49 -0.99 17.13
CA MET A 326 2.42 -0.05 17.48
C MET A 326 1.93 -0.21 18.91
N LEU A 327 1.86 -1.43 19.46
CA LEU A 327 1.51 -1.64 20.87
C LEU A 327 2.50 -0.97 21.83
N ARG A 328 3.77 -0.83 21.43
CA ARG A 328 4.81 -0.11 22.18
C ARG A 328 4.72 1.40 21.98
N GLU A 329 4.68 1.85 20.73
CA GLU A 329 4.70 3.29 20.37
C GLU A 329 3.42 4.03 20.77
N TYR A 330 2.27 3.35 20.69
CA TYR A 330 0.96 3.90 21.02
C TYR A 330 0.38 3.28 22.29
N ALA A 331 1.23 2.75 23.18
CA ALA A 331 0.82 2.11 24.42
C ALA A 331 -0.14 2.98 25.25
N PHE A 332 0.12 4.30 25.32
CA PHE A 332 -0.71 5.26 26.05
C PHE A 332 -2.13 5.42 25.49
N ILE A 333 -2.37 5.07 24.21
CA ILE A 333 -3.68 5.07 23.58
C ILE A 333 -4.30 3.67 23.64
N LEU A 334 -3.52 2.65 23.28
CA LEU A 334 -4.04 1.30 23.03
C LEU A 334 -4.26 0.49 24.33
N ARG A 335 -3.36 0.60 25.32
CA ARG A 335 -3.49 -0.17 26.59
C ARG A 335 -4.76 0.20 27.38
N PRO A 336 -5.11 1.49 27.57
CA PRO A 336 -6.36 1.84 28.26
C PRO A 336 -7.63 1.32 27.58
N LEU A 337 -7.57 1.07 26.27
CA LEU A 337 -8.68 0.50 25.51
C LEU A 337 -8.73 -1.03 25.57
N GLY A 338 -7.81 -1.67 26.32
CA GLY A 338 -7.76 -3.12 26.51
C GLY A 338 -6.88 -3.86 25.50
N ALA A 339 -5.89 -3.19 24.89
CA ALA A 339 -4.93 -3.87 24.04
C ALA A 339 -3.99 -4.78 24.86
N THR A 340 -3.80 -6.01 24.38
CA THR A 340 -2.95 -7.03 24.99
C THR A 340 -1.68 -7.26 24.18
N SER A 341 -0.63 -7.79 24.83
CA SER A 341 0.64 -8.15 24.19
C SER A 341 1.04 -9.56 24.61
N HIS A 342 1.83 -10.24 23.79
CA HIS A 342 2.27 -11.61 24.03
C HIS A 342 3.82 -11.71 24.12
N PRO A 343 4.38 -12.61 24.95
CA PRO A 343 5.83 -12.73 25.11
C PRO A 343 6.59 -13.05 23.81
N ALA A 344 5.96 -13.75 22.87
CA ALA A 344 6.56 -14.08 21.57
C ALA A 344 7.13 -12.86 20.83
N THR A 345 6.42 -11.72 20.83
CA THR A 345 6.90 -10.47 20.24
C THR A 345 8.23 -10.02 20.85
N ASN A 346 8.36 -10.10 22.18
CA ASN A 346 9.58 -9.67 22.87
C ASN A 346 10.75 -10.61 22.56
N THR A 347 10.52 -11.92 22.52
CA THR A 347 11.56 -12.90 22.15
C THR A 347 12.05 -12.69 20.72
N ILE A 348 11.18 -12.28 19.80
CA ILE A 348 11.59 -11.96 18.42
C ILE A 348 12.40 -10.67 18.36
N TRP A 349 12.01 -9.63 19.10
CA TRP A 349 12.83 -8.41 19.21
C TRP A 349 14.19 -8.66 19.87
N GLN A 350 14.28 -9.60 20.82
CA GLN A 350 15.56 -10.03 21.37
C GLN A 350 16.43 -10.70 20.31
N ALA A 351 15.85 -11.54 19.44
CA ALA A 351 16.57 -12.12 18.31
C ALA A 351 17.04 -11.05 17.31
N VAL A 352 16.25 -9.98 17.07
CA VAL A 352 16.67 -8.82 16.26
C VAL A 352 17.85 -8.09 16.91
N GLY A 353 17.75 -7.75 18.21
CA GLY A 353 18.79 -7.02 18.93
C GLY A 353 20.07 -7.83 19.16
N ALA A 354 19.99 -9.17 19.13
CA ALA A 354 21.16 -10.05 19.19
C ALA A 354 21.89 -10.17 17.84
N SER A 355 21.24 -9.78 16.74
CA SER A 355 21.80 -9.88 15.40
C SER A 355 22.48 -8.60 14.97
N TRP A 356 23.70 -8.69 14.44
CA TRP A 356 24.37 -7.53 13.85
C TRP A 356 23.71 -7.08 12.53
N LEU A 357 22.88 -7.91 11.90
CA LEU A 357 22.06 -7.53 10.74
C LEU A 357 20.76 -6.82 11.13
N GLY A 358 20.30 -6.97 12.37
CA GLY A 358 19.00 -6.47 12.85
C GLY A 358 18.82 -4.98 12.63
N ASP A 359 19.86 -4.20 12.92
CA ASP A 359 19.86 -2.73 12.79
C ASP A 359 20.39 -2.23 11.44
N GLN A 360 20.87 -3.12 10.56
CA GLN A 360 21.49 -2.73 9.28
C GLN A 360 20.56 -2.85 8.08
N SER A 361 19.57 -3.76 8.12
CA SER A 361 18.76 -4.02 6.93
C SER A 361 17.40 -4.60 7.27
N SER A 362 16.34 -3.85 6.91
CA SER A 362 14.96 -4.34 6.98
C SER A 362 14.70 -5.55 6.07
N MET A 363 15.57 -5.83 5.08
CA MET A 363 15.46 -7.01 4.22
C MET A 363 15.45 -8.31 5.04
N PHE A 364 16.32 -8.39 6.04
CA PHE A 364 16.52 -9.59 6.85
C PHE A 364 15.65 -9.60 8.12
N SER A 365 14.90 -8.52 8.37
CA SER A 365 14.05 -8.43 9.55
C SER A 365 13.02 -9.59 9.59
N PRO A 366 12.85 -10.24 10.75
CA PRO A 366 11.78 -11.22 10.96
C PRO A 366 10.39 -10.59 11.01
N LEU A 367 10.30 -9.25 11.04
CA LEU A 367 9.07 -8.48 11.07
C LEU A 367 8.62 -8.16 9.65
N PHE A 368 8.00 -9.15 8.99
CA PHE A 368 7.45 -9.01 7.65
C PHE A 368 6.00 -9.49 7.58
N GLY A 369 5.24 -8.95 6.63
CA GLY A 369 3.78 -9.06 6.63
C GLY A 369 3.25 -10.50 6.60
N TRP A 370 3.85 -11.42 5.83
CA TRP A 370 3.39 -12.81 5.82
C TRP A 370 3.62 -13.54 7.14
N ALA A 371 4.76 -13.32 7.79
CA ALA A 371 5.03 -13.88 9.11
C ALA A 371 4.14 -13.26 10.18
N GLY A 372 3.81 -11.97 10.07
CA GLY A 372 2.85 -11.30 10.96
C GLY A 372 1.45 -11.87 10.83
N ILE A 373 0.92 -12.00 9.61
CA ILE A 373 -0.41 -12.59 9.37
C ILE A 373 -0.45 -14.04 9.85
N TRP A 374 0.53 -14.87 9.47
CA TRP A 374 0.57 -16.26 9.92
C TRP A 374 0.72 -16.38 11.44
N GLY A 375 1.60 -15.59 12.04
CA GLY A 375 1.83 -15.64 13.49
C GLY A 375 0.60 -15.21 14.28
N ASP A 376 -0.09 -14.18 13.83
CA ASP A 376 -1.27 -13.65 14.51
C ASP A 376 -2.52 -14.52 14.29
N VAL A 377 -2.81 -14.92 13.04
CA VAL A 377 -4.10 -15.54 12.66
C VAL A 377 -3.97 -16.92 12.01
N GLY A 378 -2.78 -17.51 12.00
CA GLY A 378 -2.51 -18.88 11.55
C GLY A 378 -2.70 -19.11 10.05
N PHE A 379 -2.68 -20.38 9.63
CA PHE A 379 -2.85 -20.74 8.22
C PHE A 379 -4.26 -20.42 7.68
N LEU A 380 -5.31 -20.46 8.50
CA LEU A 380 -6.65 -20.07 8.07
C LEU A 380 -6.72 -18.56 7.81
N GLY A 381 -6.09 -17.75 8.66
CA GLY A 381 -5.97 -16.32 8.46
C GLY A 381 -5.18 -15.98 7.19
N LEU A 382 -4.05 -16.67 6.98
CA LEU A 382 -3.26 -16.52 5.75
C LEU A 382 -4.07 -16.86 4.49
N ALA A 383 -4.78 -18.00 4.49
CA ALA A 383 -5.58 -18.44 3.35
C ALA A 383 -6.75 -17.48 3.06
N SER A 384 -7.44 -16.99 4.09
CA SER A 384 -8.52 -16.03 3.93
C SER A 384 -8.02 -14.64 3.49
N PHE A 385 -6.85 -14.19 3.95
CA PHE A 385 -6.24 -12.96 3.46
C PHE A 385 -5.82 -13.06 1.98
N LEU A 386 -5.22 -14.19 1.58
CA LEU A 386 -4.95 -14.49 0.18
C LEU A 386 -6.23 -14.55 -0.66
N TYR A 387 -7.33 -15.06 -0.09
CA TYR A 387 -8.63 -15.06 -0.77
C TYR A 387 -9.14 -13.65 -1.05
N ILE A 388 -8.96 -12.67 -0.15
CA ILE A 388 -9.33 -11.27 -0.41
C ILE A 388 -8.52 -10.73 -1.61
N TRP A 389 -7.21 -10.96 -1.63
CA TRP A 389 -6.36 -10.59 -2.75
C TRP A 389 -6.73 -11.30 -4.06
N PHE A 390 -7.14 -12.56 -3.99
CA PHE A 390 -7.64 -13.30 -5.14
C PHE A 390 -8.92 -12.67 -5.72
N VAL A 391 -9.84 -12.19 -4.86
CA VAL A 391 -11.02 -11.44 -5.32
C VAL A 391 -10.59 -10.15 -6.02
N VAL A 392 -9.68 -9.36 -5.44
CA VAL A 392 -9.13 -8.15 -6.08
C VAL A 392 -8.51 -8.48 -7.43
N TRP A 393 -7.63 -9.48 -7.49
CA TRP A 393 -6.97 -9.92 -8.72
C TRP A 393 -7.97 -10.30 -9.81
N ARG A 394 -8.93 -11.15 -9.48
CA ARG A 394 -9.91 -11.67 -10.44
C ARG A 394 -10.90 -10.59 -10.90
N ARG A 395 -11.30 -9.69 -10.00
CA ARG A 395 -12.40 -8.75 -10.22
C ARG A 395 -11.96 -7.36 -10.65
N LEU A 396 -10.74 -6.94 -10.32
CA LEU A 396 -10.25 -5.57 -10.56
C LEU A 396 -9.03 -5.51 -11.48
N CYS A 397 -8.23 -6.57 -11.61
CA CYS A 397 -7.00 -6.54 -12.41
C CYS A 397 -7.20 -7.03 -13.85
N PHE A 398 -7.63 -6.12 -14.73
CA PHE A 398 -7.87 -6.40 -16.16
C PHE A 398 -6.63 -6.28 -17.04
N ASP A 399 -5.66 -5.47 -16.62
CA ASP A 399 -4.42 -5.22 -17.34
C ASP A 399 -3.19 -5.63 -16.51
N ASP A 400 -2.05 -5.71 -17.20
CA ASP A 400 -0.79 -6.17 -16.62
C ASP A 400 -0.23 -5.21 -15.59
N ILE A 401 -0.58 -3.92 -15.69
CA ILE A 401 -0.18 -2.90 -14.72
C ILE A 401 -0.90 -3.16 -13.41
N SER A 402 -2.22 -3.37 -13.45
CA SER A 402 -3.03 -3.63 -12.26
C SER A 402 -2.59 -4.92 -11.58
N LYS A 403 -2.28 -5.95 -12.37
CA LYS A 403 -1.71 -7.21 -11.86
C LYS A 403 -0.34 -7.00 -11.22
N PHE A 404 0.56 -6.28 -11.89
CA PHE A 404 1.86 -5.92 -11.35
C PHE A 404 1.72 -5.18 -10.01
N LEU A 405 0.86 -4.16 -9.96
CA LEU A 405 0.61 -3.38 -8.75
C LEU A 405 0.05 -4.22 -7.61
N VAL A 406 -0.81 -5.21 -7.88
CA VAL A 406 -1.29 -6.13 -6.83
C VAL A 406 -0.23 -7.13 -6.38
N LEU A 407 0.71 -7.51 -7.25
CA LEU A 407 1.83 -8.36 -6.88
C LEU A 407 2.86 -7.63 -6.02
N CYS A 408 3.06 -6.32 -6.20
CA CYS A 408 3.98 -5.53 -5.37
C CYS A 408 3.73 -5.66 -3.86
N PRO A 409 2.54 -5.42 -3.29
CA PRO A 409 2.30 -5.60 -1.86
C PRO A 409 2.47 -7.06 -1.42
N LEU A 410 2.06 -8.04 -2.24
CA LEU A 410 2.29 -9.46 -1.93
C LEU A 410 3.80 -9.78 -1.83
N SER A 411 4.61 -9.21 -2.71
CA SER A 411 6.07 -9.30 -2.68
C SER A 411 6.69 -8.52 -1.52
N PHE A 412 6.19 -7.32 -1.21
CA PHE A 412 6.57 -6.58 0.00
C PHE A 412 6.33 -7.39 1.26
N GLY A 413 5.25 -8.17 1.30
CA GLY A 413 4.92 -9.03 2.43
C GLY A 413 6.02 -10.01 2.80
N LEU A 414 6.96 -10.35 1.91
CA LEU A 414 8.12 -11.22 2.19
C LEU A 414 9.28 -10.48 2.83
N ILE A 415 9.30 -9.15 2.71
CA ILE A 415 10.44 -8.31 3.08
C ILE A 415 10.10 -7.49 4.32
N PHE A 416 8.93 -6.84 4.32
CA PHE A 416 8.54 -5.86 5.33
C PHE A 416 7.04 -5.92 5.63
N THR A 417 6.56 -5.24 6.67
CA THR A 417 5.11 -5.16 6.99
C THR A 417 4.38 -4.13 6.11
N GLN A 418 4.88 -3.83 4.92
CA GLN A 418 4.34 -2.73 4.11
C GLN A 418 2.91 -3.00 3.59
N MET A 419 2.47 -4.26 3.60
CA MET A 419 1.05 -4.63 3.39
C MET A 419 0.10 -4.06 4.45
N GLU A 420 0.63 -3.67 5.60
CA GLU A 420 -0.08 -3.06 6.72
C GLU A 420 0.12 -1.54 6.78
N GLU A 421 0.77 -0.97 5.75
CA GLU A 421 1.02 0.46 5.68
C GLU A 421 -0.14 1.20 4.99
N PRO A 422 -0.97 1.95 5.72
CA PRO A 422 -2.18 2.57 5.16
C PRO A 422 -1.85 3.56 4.04
N GLY A 423 -0.78 4.35 4.20
CA GLY A 423 -0.38 5.35 3.21
C GLY A 423 -0.09 4.76 1.82
N TYR A 424 0.68 3.67 1.78
CA TYR A 424 1.00 3.00 0.53
C TYR A 424 -0.18 2.17 0.01
N MET A 425 -0.86 1.42 0.88
CA MET A 425 -1.91 0.50 0.48
C MET A 425 -3.18 1.20 0.00
N ILE A 426 -3.59 2.30 0.63
CA ILE A 426 -4.71 3.13 0.16
C ILE A 426 -4.35 3.81 -1.17
N TYR A 427 -3.12 4.29 -1.31
CA TYR A 427 -2.64 4.85 -2.58
C TYR A 427 -2.68 3.84 -3.72
N LEU A 428 -2.21 2.60 -3.47
CA LEU A 428 -2.25 1.51 -4.43
C LEU A 428 -3.68 1.11 -4.80
N ALA A 429 -4.56 0.99 -3.79
CA ALA A 429 -5.99 0.74 -3.99
C ALA A 429 -6.63 1.80 -4.90
N CYS A 430 -6.29 3.07 -4.73
CA CYS A 430 -6.78 4.15 -5.61
C CYS A 430 -6.38 3.94 -7.06
N ILE A 431 -5.12 3.55 -7.33
CA ILE A 431 -4.64 3.34 -8.70
C ILE A 431 -5.32 2.11 -9.32
N VAL A 432 -5.40 0.99 -8.59
CA VAL A 432 -6.04 -0.24 -9.09
C VAL A 432 -7.51 0.02 -9.43
N VAL A 433 -8.26 0.69 -8.55
CA VAL A 433 -9.66 1.03 -8.83
C VAL A 433 -9.79 2.07 -9.94
N LEU A 434 -8.88 3.05 -10.03
CA LEU A 434 -8.88 4.00 -11.13
C LEU A 434 -8.72 3.29 -12.48
N ARG A 435 -7.76 2.37 -12.60
CA ARG A 435 -7.52 1.56 -13.81
C ARG A 435 -8.75 0.73 -14.18
N TRP A 436 -9.36 0.11 -13.16
CA TRP A 436 -10.60 -0.61 -13.33
C TRP A 436 -11.73 0.27 -13.90
N GLN A 437 -11.96 1.45 -13.30
CA GLN A 437 -13.00 2.39 -13.74
C GLN A 437 -12.72 2.92 -15.14
N GLU A 438 -11.45 3.23 -15.48
CA GLU A 438 -11.04 3.66 -16.83
C GLU A 438 -11.36 2.59 -17.89
N TYR A 439 -11.07 1.32 -17.59
CA TYR A 439 -11.36 0.20 -18.47
C TYR A 439 -12.87 0.03 -18.70
N HIS A 440 -13.68 0.04 -17.64
CA HIS A 440 -15.12 -0.11 -17.73
C HIS A 440 -15.79 1.08 -18.45
N PHE A 441 -15.34 2.30 -18.17
CA PHE A 441 -15.86 3.49 -18.84
C PHE A 441 -15.56 3.46 -20.35
N SER A 442 -14.37 3.00 -20.75
CA SER A 442 -13.98 2.87 -22.16
C SER A 442 -14.78 1.80 -22.92
N ARG A 443 -15.35 0.81 -22.23
CA ARG A 443 -16.20 -0.23 -22.85
C ARG A 443 -17.68 0.17 -22.96
N GLN A 444 -18.15 1.06 -22.09
CA GLN A 444 -19.54 1.53 -22.09
C GLN A 444 -19.76 2.75 -22.99
N SER A 445 -18.69 3.47 -23.32
CA SER A 445 -18.74 4.68 -24.13
C SER A 445 -18.35 4.35 -25.58
N THR A 446 -19.20 4.65 -26.56
CA THR A 446 -18.83 4.62 -28.00
C THR A 446 -17.79 5.68 -28.34
N GLU A 447 -17.66 6.71 -27.51
CA GLU A 447 -16.52 7.63 -27.52
C GLU A 447 -15.38 7.01 -26.71
N ILE A 448 -14.29 6.63 -27.38
CA ILE A 448 -13.04 6.28 -26.69
C ILE A 448 -12.69 7.49 -25.82
N PRO A 449 -12.58 7.34 -24.49
CA PRO A 449 -12.16 8.42 -23.63
C PRO A 449 -10.73 8.73 -24.00
N GLN A 450 -10.54 9.76 -24.84
CA GLN A 450 -9.26 10.41 -24.98
C GLN A 450 -8.86 10.80 -23.55
N PRO A 451 -7.67 10.40 -23.06
CA PRO A 451 -7.26 10.86 -21.75
C PRO A 451 -7.37 12.39 -21.77
N PRO A 452 -7.96 13.03 -20.75
CA PRO A 452 -8.05 14.48 -20.75
C PRO A 452 -6.65 15.03 -20.95
N ARG A 453 -6.51 16.06 -21.77
CA ARG A 453 -5.25 16.79 -21.91
C ARG A 453 -4.82 17.22 -20.51
N LEU A 454 -3.85 16.51 -19.92
CA LEU A 454 -2.99 17.00 -18.84
C LEU A 454 -2.23 18.18 -19.46
N THR A 455 -2.91 19.32 -19.55
CA THR A 455 -2.27 20.57 -19.95
C THR A 455 -1.59 21.11 -18.70
N ILE A 456 -0.43 21.72 -18.89
CA ILE A 456 0.31 22.41 -17.81
C ILE A 456 -0.62 23.35 -17.03
N LYS A 457 -1.62 23.93 -17.71
CA LYS A 457 -2.69 24.75 -17.11
C LYS A 457 -3.58 24.00 -16.10
N THR A 458 -3.84 22.71 -16.25
CA THR A 458 -4.67 21.92 -15.31
C THR A 458 -3.90 21.52 -14.06
N LEU A 459 -2.59 21.25 -14.19
CA LEU A 459 -1.67 20.99 -13.07
C LEU A 459 -1.40 22.24 -12.22
N LEU A 460 -1.41 23.42 -12.85
CA LEU A 460 -1.14 24.72 -12.21
C LEU A 460 -2.40 25.53 -11.88
N ARG A 461 -3.61 24.97 -11.95
CA ARG A 461 -4.82 25.73 -11.59
C ARG A 461 -4.78 26.11 -10.12
N PRO A 462 -4.63 27.41 -9.77
CA PRO A 462 -4.49 27.85 -8.38
C PRO A 462 -5.69 27.43 -7.54
N GLN A 463 -6.87 27.32 -8.14
CA GLN A 463 -8.10 26.92 -7.45
C GLN A 463 -8.11 25.47 -6.93
N VAL A 464 -7.37 24.55 -7.55
CA VAL A 464 -7.27 23.16 -7.06
C VAL A 464 -6.27 23.08 -5.91
N LEU A 465 -5.13 23.78 -6.03
CA LEU A 465 -4.14 23.94 -4.97
C LEU A 465 -4.71 24.68 -3.75
N LEU A 466 -5.43 25.78 -3.98
CA LEU A 466 -6.04 26.60 -2.93
C LEU A 466 -7.18 25.85 -2.23
N ARG A 467 -7.99 25.06 -2.96
CA ARG A 467 -9.04 24.22 -2.32
C ARG A 467 -8.47 23.04 -1.55
N ALA A 468 -7.34 22.47 -1.98
CA ALA A 468 -6.64 21.44 -1.23
C ALA A 468 -5.99 22.03 0.03
N LEU A 469 -5.37 23.21 -0.07
CA LEU A 469 -4.79 23.94 1.07
C LEU A 469 -5.86 24.44 2.06
N LEU A 470 -7.00 24.93 1.58
CA LEU A 470 -8.16 25.33 2.41
C LEU A 470 -8.94 24.14 3.00
N LEU A 471 -8.61 22.90 2.63
CA LEU A 471 -9.11 21.70 3.30
C LEU A 471 -8.11 21.14 4.33
N ILE A 472 -6.89 21.70 4.36
CA ILE A 472 -5.79 21.31 5.26
C ILE A 472 -5.58 22.37 6.37
N GLY A 473 -5.93 23.64 6.13
CA GLY A 473 -6.08 24.68 7.16
C GLY A 473 -7.53 24.83 7.58
#